data_AF-Q0PAQ8-F1
#
_entry.id   AF-Q0PAQ8-F1
#
_cell.length_a   1.000
_cell.length_b   1.000
_cell.length_c   1.000
_cell.angle_alpha   90.00
_cell.angle_beta   90.00
_cell.angle_gamma   90.00
#
_symmetry.space_group_name_H-M   'P 1'
#
loop_
_entity.id
_entity.type
_entity.pdbx_description
1 polymer ?
#
loop_
_entity_poly.entity_id
_entity_poly.type
_entity_poly.pdbx_seq_one_letter_code
_entity_poly.pdbx_strand_id
1 'polypeptide(L)'
;MLVNKFKVILLFFIIFTSSYAQNLNTNDTIDSILNQNKNHSALTSYVSKKDLKNLEKKLEKNQNIGIRIYGDSHMAADFFPRVIRGYLIRSNSIGFAYPLQPKYQQNLNLVYSYKNFEILNSRNPANAGHNFPLGGIIAKAKTKGAKINLDTTLDKKNFKIGFLFKAKQNTNAFSIKDAKNQSYELRTTQINKWSYKELELDLPLQISALQKDAELGGYFITNKDNNVFLDTIAINGAKSDLWLSWNQEVVKKELELLHNDLIILAYGSNDALFKGFEKQKFKNNLKKWISILKTYNKNAVIMLISPPTVVQKQGKNYKLAPDFFTIRKALYEVAKEEKTLIFDMHQFMQDSGGKNKWIEQKLSLNDVHLTIKGYELMAKKLLEDLKNIIDY
;
A
#
# COMPACT_ATOMS: atom_id res chain seq x y z
N MET A 1 24.91 28.61 -40.42
CA MET A 1 24.17 27.32 -40.49
C MET A 1 22.93 27.43 -39.63
N LEU A 2 21.77 27.06 -40.20
CA LEU A 2 20.42 27.42 -39.73
C LEU A 2 20.13 27.05 -38.27
N VAL A 3 19.73 28.05 -37.47
CA VAL A 3 19.19 27.90 -36.12
C VAL A 3 17.71 27.53 -36.24
N ASN A 4 17.40 26.22 -36.26
CA ASN A 4 16.03 25.71 -36.23
C ASN A 4 15.42 25.90 -34.83
N LYS A 5 14.74 27.03 -34.62
CA LYS A 5 13.87 27.28 -33.47
C LYS A 5 12.59 26.43 -33.61
N PHE A 6 12.57 25.24 -33.02
CA PHE A 6 11.35 24.45 -32.85
C PHE A 6 10.41 25.15 -31.85
N LYS A 7 9.40 25.84 -32.38
CA LYS A 7 8.24 26.30 -31.60
C LYS A 7 7.40 25.09 -31.21
N VAL A 8 7.42 24.74 -29.93
CA VAL A 8 6.48 23.78 -29.33
C VAL A 8 5.10 24.43 -29.30
N ILE A 9 4.28 24.13 -30.31
CA ILE A 9 2.85 24.48 -30.30
C ILE A 9 2.17 23.43 -29.43
N LEU A 10 1.83 23.83 -28.21
CA LEU A 10 1.06 23.05 -27.25
C LEU A 10 -0.40 23.02 -27.74
N LEU A 11 -0.77 22.04 -28.57
CA LEU A 11 -2.16 21.79 -28.93
C LEU A 11 -2.93 21.29 -27.69
N PHE A 12 -3.60 22.20 -27.00
CA PHE A 12 -4.69 21.86 -26.08
C PHE A 12 -5.88 21.35 -26.92
N PHE A 13 -5.92 20.04 -27.16
CA PHE A 13 -7.10 19.39 -27.70
C PHE A 13 -8.22 19.45 -26.64
N ILE A 14 -9.22 20.29 -26.92
CA ILE A 14 -10.49 20.36 -26.21
C ILE A 14 -11.24 19.04 -26.46
N ILE A 15 -11.07 18.06 -25.56
CA ILE A 15 -11.91 16.86 -25.49
C ILE A 15 -12.82 17.03 -24.27
N PHE A 16 -13.87 17.84 -24.42
CA PHE A 16 -14.88 18.05 -23.38
C PHE A 16 -16.29 17.74 -23.91
N THR A 17 -16.48 16.59 -24.57
CA THR A 17 -17.84 16.02 -24.74
C THR A 17 -17.90 14.49 -24.67
N SER A 18 -16.79 13.76 -24.82
CA SER A 18 -16.81 12.28 -24.75
C SER A 18 -16.60 11.69 -23.34
N SER A 19 -16.13 12.48 -22.37
CA SER A 19 -15.82 11.99 -21.02
C SER A 19 -17.07 11.66 -20.19
N TYR A 20 -18.19 12.35 -20.44
CA TYR A 20 -19.44 12.12 -19.69
C TYR A 20 -20.13 10.82 -20.10
N ALA A 21 -20.26 10.56 -21.41
CA ALA A 21 -20.87 9.33 -21.91
C ALA A 21 -20.04 8.09 -21.58
N GLN A 22 -18.70 8.20 -21.60
CA GLN A 22 -17.82 7.11 -21.19
C GLN A 22 -17.89 6.83 -19.68
N ASN A 23 -18.05 7.85 -18.84
CA ASN A 23 -18.20 7.61 -17.39
C ASN A 23 -19.55 6.98 -17.05
N LEU A 24 -20.66 7.47 -17.63
CA LEU A 24 -22.01 6.92 -17.41
C LEU A 24 -22.06 5.42 -17.72
N ASN A 25 -21.69 5.04 -18.95
CA ASN A 25 -21.76 3.65 -19.42
C ASN A 25 -20.83 2.70 -18.62
N THR A 26 -19.81 3.25 -17.93
CA THR A 26 -18.84 2.44 -17.19
C THR A 26 -19.13 2.29 -15.71
N ASN A 27 -19.74 3.28 -15.06
CA ASN A 27 -20.30 3.08 -13.74
C ASN A 27 -21.44 2.05 -13.80
N ASP A 28 -22.24 2.10 -14.87
CA ASP A 28 -23.26 1.10 -15.17
C ASP A 28 -22.66 -0.32 -15.25
N THR A 29 -21.45 -0.46 -15.81
CA THR A 29 -20.77 -1.77 -15.89
C THR A 29 -20.38 -2.30 -14.51
N ILE A 30 -19.79 -1.45 -13.65
CA ILE A 30 -19.39 -1.85 -12.29
C ILE A 30 -20.62 -2.26 -11.48
N ASP A 31 -21.65 -1.42 -11.46
CA ASP A 31 -22.85 -1.65 -10.66
C ASP A 31 -23.64 -2.86 -11.19
N SER A 32 -23.67 -3.06 -12.52
CA SER A 32 -24.24 -4.27 -13.13
C SER A 32 -23.53 -5.55 -12.68
N ILE A 33 -22.19 -5.58 -12.73
CA ILE A 33 -21.41 -6.76 -12.30
C ILE A 33 -21.62 -7.04 -10.80
N LEU A 34 -21.61 -6.02 -9.95
CA LEU A 34 -21.85 -6.17 -8.52
C LEU A 34 -23.25 -6.73 -8.26
N ASN A 35 -24.29 -6.14 -8.86
CA ASN A 35 -25.67 -6.61 -8.72
C ASN A 35 -25.85 -8.06 -9.18
N GLN A 36 -25.23 -8.47 -10.29
CA GLN A 36 -25.27 -9.85 -10.77
C GLN A 36 -24.58 -10.84 -9.82
N ASN A 37 -23.64 -10.38 -9.00
CA ASN A 37 -22.82 -11.21 -8.13
C ASN A 37 -23.10 -10.98 -6.63
N LYS A 38 -24.19 -10.30 -6.29
CA LYS A 38 -24.55 -9.96 -4.91
C LYS A 38 -24.67 -11.19 -3.99
N ASN A 39 -25.17 -12.31 -4.51
CA ASN A 39 -25.39 -13.55 -3.76
C ASN A 39 -24.17 -14.50 -3.74
N HIS A 40 -23.08 -14.14 -4.43
CA HIS A 40 -21.84 -14.92 -4.45
C HIS A 40 -20.76 -14.15 -3.71
N SER A 41 -20.58 -14.46 -2.42
CA SER A 41 -19.51 -13.85 -1.62
C SER A 41 -18.15 -14.43 -2.01
N ALA A 42 -17.19 -13.56 -2.33
CA ALA A 42 -15.79 -13.91 -2.43
C ALA A 42 -15.04 -13.73 -1.11
N LEU A 43 -15.72 -13.26 -0.05
CA LEU A 43 -15.20 -13.17 1.30
C LEU A 43 -15.63 -14.38 2.13
N THR A 44 -14.66 -15.04 2.76
CA THR A 44 -14.88 -16.06 3.80
C THR A 44 -14.33 -15.58 5.13
N SER A 45 -15.06 -15.81 6.21
CA SER A 45 -14.62 -15.46 7.57
C SER A 45 -14.28 -16.69 8.40
N TYR A 46 -13.07 -16.74 8.93
CA TYR A 46 -12.66 -17.63 10.03
C TYR A 46 -12.43 -16.87 11.34
N VAL A 47 -12.77 -15.58 11.37
CA VAL A 47 -12.60 -14.69 12.53
C VAL A 47 -13.71 -14.98 13.55
N SER A 48 -13.41 -14.83 14.84
CA SER A 48 -14.41 -14.97 15.88
C SER A 48 -15.49 -13.89 15.77
N LYS A 49 -16.75 -14.21 16.10
CA LYS A 49 -17.84 -13.22 16.12
C LYS A 49 -17.53 -12.03 17.04
N LYS A 50 -16.81 -12.26 18.13
CA LYS A 50 -16.40 -11.22 19.09
C LYS A 50 -15.47 -10.19 18.42
N ASP A 51 -14.45 -10.66 17.71
CA ASP A 51 -13.48 -9.76 17.07
C ASP A 51 -14.12 -9.01 15.89
N LEU A 52 -15.02 -9.66 15.15
CA LEU A 52 -15.83 -8.98 14.13
C LEU A 52 -16.71 -7.88 14.72
N LYS A 53 -17.44 -8.13 15.82
CA LYS A 53 -18.25 -7.07 16.44
C LYS A 53 -17.38 -5.93 17.01
N ASN A 54 -16.16 -6.21 17.44
CA ASN A 54 -15.24 -5.15 17.88
C ASN A 54 -14.83 -4.26 16.71
N LEU A 55 -14.48 -4.85 15.56
CA LEU A 55 -14.19 -4.10 14.33
C LEU A 55 -15.42 -3.32 13.84
N GLU A 56 -16.59 -3.94 13.85
CA GLU A 56 -17.88 -3.33 13.49
C GLU A 56 -18.13 -2.06 14.32
N LYS A 57 -18.04 -2.14 15.65
CA LYS A 57 -18.19 -0.97 16.54
C LYS A 57 -17.19 0.15 16.27
N LYS A 58 -15.98 -0.19 15.82
CA LYS A 58 -14.95 0.79 15.44
C LYS A 58 -15.30 1.48 14.12
N LEU A 59 -15.80 0.72 13.15
CA LEU A 59 -16.24 1.21 11.85
C LEU A 59 -17.49 2.09 11.98
N GLU A 60 -18.52 1.64 12.71
CA GLU A 60 -19.76 2.40 12.98
C GLU A 60 -19.46 3.79 13.59
N LYS A 61 -18.53 3.84 14.55
CA LYS A 61 -18.12 5.10 15.18
C LYS A 61 -17.26 5.96 14.26
N ASN A 62 -16.60 5.35 13.28
CA ASN A 62 -15.57 5.94 12.43
C ASN A 62 -14.59 6.85 13.20
N GLN A 63 -14.14 6.35 14.36
CA GLN A 63 -13.28 7.09 15.28
C GLN A 63 -12.10 6.25 15.74
N ASN A 64 -10.89 6.82 15.69
CA ASN A 64 -9.65 6.14 16.08
C ASN A 64 -9.55 4.73 15.49
N ILE A 65 -9.66 4.66 14.16
CA ILE A 65 -9.59 3.41 13.39
C ILE A 65 -8.38 3.43 12.45
N GLY A 66 -7.53 2.41 12.58
CA GLY A 66 -6.36 2.22 11.73
C GLY A 66 -6.54 1.01 10.81
N ILE A 67 -6.39 1.22 9.51
CA ILE A 67 -6.31 0.14 8.53
C ILE A 67 -4.92 0.14 7.89
N ARG A 68 -4.27 -1.02 7.83
CA ARG A 68 -2.98 -1.17 7.16
C ARG A 68 -3.00 -2.25 6.12
N ILE A 69 -2.58 -1.93 4.90
CA ILE A 69 -2.48 -2.90 3.80
C ILE A 69 -1.02 -3.20 3.50
N TYR A 70 -0.61 -4.43 3.74
CA TYR A 70 0.63 -4.97 3.18
C TYR A 70 0.32 -5.62 1.84
N GLY A 71 1.14 -5.38 0.82
CA GLY A 71 0.88 -6.05 -0.46
C GLY A 71 1.90 -5.83 -1.57
N ASP A 72 1.51 -6.26 -2.75
CA ASP A 72 2.30 -6.13 -3.98
C ASP A 72 1.80 -4.99 -4.89
N SER A 73 2.00 -5.12 -6.20
CA SER A 73 1.61 -4.12 -7.18
C SER A 73 0.11 -3.83 -7.22
N HIS A 74 -0.74 -4.77 -6.80
CA HIS A 74 -2.19 -4.53 -6.75
C HIS A 74 -2.60 -3.50 -5.68
N MET A 75 -1.76 -3.32 -4.66
CA MET A 75 -2.01 -2.35 -3.57
C MET A 75 -1.11 -1.12 -3.69
N ALA A 76 0.11 -1.27 -4.21
CA ALA A 76 1.10 -0.19 -4.31
C ALA A 76 0.71 0.95 -5.28
N ALA A 77 -0.16 0.66 -6.26
CA ALA A 77 -0.70 1.70 -7.15
C ALA A 77 -1.80 2.55 -6.49
N ASP A 78 -2.26 2.17 -5.29
CA ASP A 78 -3.20 2.91 -4.44
C ASP A 78 -4.62 3.10 -5.02
N PHE A 79 -4.96 2.41 -6.11
CA PHE A 79 -6.31 2.41 -6.68
C PHE A 79 -7.31 1.61 -5.85
N PHE A 80 -6.95 0.39 -5.43
CA PHE A 80 -7.78 -0.42 -4.53
C PHE A 80 -7.93 0.22 -3.14
N PRO A 81 -6.84 0.63 -2.44
CA PRO A 81 -6.93 1.29 -1.15
C PRO A 81 -7.70 2.61 -1.16
N ARG A 82 -7.64 3.39 -2.26
CA ARG A 82 -8.43 4.63 -2.42
C ARG A 82 -9.92 4.38 -2.26
N VAL A 83 -10.45 3.30 -2.84
CA VAL A 83 -11.87 2.96 -2.71
C VAL A 83 -12.19 2.62 -1.25
N ILE A 84 -11.34 1.83 -0.58
CA ILE A 84 -11.55 1.53 0.84
C ILE A 84 -11.55 2.82 1.68
N ARG A 85 -10.62 3.76 1.43
CA ARG A 85 -10.63 5.07 2.12
C ARG A 85 -11.91 5.86 1.90
N GLY A 86 -12.47 5.85 0.68
CA GLY A 86 -13.67 6.61 0.34
C GLY A 86 -14.97 6.04 0.91
N TYR A 87 -15.06 4.71 1.02
CA TYR A 87 -16.32 4.02 1.36
C TYR A 87 -16.35 3.41 2.76
N LEU A 88 -15.20 3.10 3.37
CA LEU A 88 -15.15 2.40 4.67
C LEU A 88 -14.84 3.33 5.85
N ILE A 89 -13.80 4.17 5.76
CA ILE A 89 -13.30 4.94 6.94
C ILE A 89 -13.16 6.45 6.74
N ARG A 90 -13.36 7.00 5.54
CA ARG A 90 -13.15 8.44 5.22
C ARG A 90 -11.93 9.02 5.94
N SER A 91 -10.74 8.50 5.62
CA SER A 91 -9.49 8.79 6.33
C SER A 91 -9.22 10.29 6.52
N ASN A 92 -8.90 10.70 7.74
CA ASN A 92 -8.55 12.09 8.10
C ASN A 92 -7.05 12.29 8.38
N SER A 93 -6.25 11.23 8.22
CA SER A 93 -4.80 11.19 8.35
C SER A 93 -4.23 10.15 7.38
N ILE A 94 -2.91 10.06 7.28
CA ILE A 94 -2.25 9.19 6.30
C ILE A 94 -1.83 7.86 6.93
N GLY A 95 -1.41 7.86 8.20
CA GLY A 95 -0.73 6.72 8.81
C GLY A 95 0.73 6.66 8.37
N PHE A 96 1.25 5.47 8.09
CA PHE A 96 2.58 5.30 7.53
C PHE A 96 2.66 5.74 6.06
N ALA A 97 3.76 6.38 5.69
CA ALA A 97 4.09 6.66 4.31
C ALA A 97 5.59 6.47 4.05
N TYR A 98 5.91 5.90 2.89
CA TYR A 98 7.30 5.80 2.44
C TYR A 98 7.95 7.19 2.31
N PRO A 99 9.28 7.27 2.49
CA PRO A 99 10.00 8.52 2.39
C PRO A 99 9.99 9.07 0.95
N LEU A 100 9.97 8.17 -0.04
CA LEU A 100 9.72 8.42 -1.45
C LEU A 100 9.03 7.20 -2.04
N GLN A 101 8.21 7.41 -3.08
CA GLN A 101 7.50 6.32 -3.77
C GLN A 101 8.39 5.73 -4.88
N PRO A 102 8.67 4.41 -4.86
CA PRO A 102 9.26 3.70 -6.00
C PRO A 102 8.47 3.90 -7.29
N LYS A 103 9.12 3.60 -8.43
CA LYS A 103 8.48 3.71 -9.74
C LYS A 103 7.19 2.87 -9.83
N TYR A 104 6.16 3.44 -10.46
CA TYR A 104 4.83 2.85 -10.66
C TYR A 104 4.03 2.60 -9.36
N GLN A 105 4.40 3.26 -8.28
CA GLN A 105 3.72 3.22 -6.99
C GLN A 105 3.45 4.67 -6.55
N GLN A 106 2.42 4.85 -5.73
CA GLN A 106 2.03 6.17 -5.24
C GLN A 106 1.28 6.09 -3.90
N ASN A 107 1.09 7.24 -3.28
CA ASN A 107 0.10 7.46 -2.23
C ASN A 107 -0.72 8.68 -2.67
N LEU A 108 -2.00 8.48 -3.00
CA LEU A 108 -2.87 9.52 -3.57
C LEU A 108 -3.25 10.62 -2.56
N ASN A 109 -2.99 10.40 -1.27
CA ASN A 109 -3.14 11.42 -0.24
C ASN A 109 -1.88 12.29 -0.07
N LEU A 110 -0.78 11.97 -0.75
CA LEU A 110 0.49 12.68 -0.64
C LEU A 110 1.06 13.07 -2.01
N VAL A 111 1.74 14.19 -2.06
CA VAL A 111 2.46 14.65 -3.26
C VAL A 111 3.94 14.78 -2.92
N TYR A 112 4.77 14.12 -3.69
CA TYR A 112 6.22 14.11 -3.50
C TYR A 112 6.90 14.82 -4.66
N SER A 113 7.92 15.61 -4.36
CA SER A 113 8.99 15.95 -5.30
C SER A 113 10.33 15.83 -4.59
N TYR A 114 11.39 15.51 -5.33
CA TYR A 114 12.71 15.37 -4.71
C TYR A 114 13.84 15.68 -5.66
N LYS A 115 14.98 16.05 -5.08
CA LYS A 115 16.25 16.29 -5.78
C LYS A 115 17.38 15.64 -5.00
N ASN A 116 18.28 14.97 -5.71
CA ASN A 116 19.49 14.35 -5.16
C ASN A 116 19.25 13.26 -4.10
N PHE A 117 18.11 12.59 -4.12
CA PHE A 117 17.90 11.33 -3.40
C PHE A 117 17.99 10.13 -4.36
N GLU A 118 18.40 8.99 -3.84
CA GLU A 118 18.18 7.68 -4.44
C GLU A 118 17.19 6.88 -3.59
N ILE A 119 16.40 6.02 -4.23
CA ILE A 119 15.46 5.14 -3.54
C ILE A 119 16.10 3.76 -3.45
N LEU A 120 16.40 3.32 -2.23
CA LEU A 120 16.77 1.93 -1.97
C LEU A 120 15.51 1.12 -1.70
N ASN A 121 15.45 -0.08 -2.26
CA ASN A 121 14.32 -0.99 -2.14
C ASN A 121 14.85 -2.38 -1.80
N SER A 122 14.35 -2.97 -0.71
CA SER A 122 14.80 -4.27 -0.20
C SER A 122 14.48 -5.44 -1.14
N ARG A 123 13.57 -5.24 -2.10
CA ARG A 123 13.29 -6.19 -3.19
C ARG A 123 14.44 -6.30 -4.19
N ASN A 124 15.28 -5.26 -4.33
CA ASN A 124 16.39 -5.28 -5.26
C ASN A 124 17.60 -6.01 -4.63
N PRO A 125 18.07 -7.13 -5.22
CA PRO A 125 19.23 -7.87 -4.70
C PRO A 125 20.51 -7.03 -4.59
N ALA A 126 20.67 -5.96 -5.38
CA ALA A 126 21.80 -5.04 -5.27
C ALA A 126 21.85 -4.29 -3.93
N ASN A 127 20.74 -4.26 -3.18
CA ASN A 127 20.64 -3.66 -1.85
C ASN A 127 20.69 -4.72 -0.72
N ALA A 128 21.02 -5.98 -1.03
CA ALA A 128 21.11 -7.03 -0.02
C ALA A 128 22.10 -6.64 1.09
N GLY A 129 21.74 -6.92 2.34
CA GLY A 129 22.52 -6.56 3.52
C GLY A 129 22.33 -5.11 4.00
N HIS A 130 21.59 -4.26 3.27
CA HIS A 130 21.27 -2.93 3.76
C HIS A 130 20.26 -2.99 4.92
N ASN A 131 20.42 -2.12 5.92
CA ASN A 131 19.60 -2.11 7.13
C ASN A 131 18.24 -1.43 6.89
N PHE A 132 17.30 -2.15 6.26
CA PHE A 132 15.96 -1.68 5.90
C PHE A 132 14.97 -1.63 7.09
N PRO A 133 14.18 -0.55 7.23
CA PRO A 133 13.10 -0.44 8.21
C PRO A 133 11.80 -1.08 7.67
N LEU A 134 10.70 -0.89 8.37
CA LEU A 134 9.35 -1.29 7.96
C LEU A 134 9.06 -0.86 6.52
N GLY A 135 8.59 -1.84 5.73
CA GLY A 135 8.24 -1.64 4.33
C GLY A 135 9.42 -1.60 3.36
N GLY A 136 10.68 -1.61 3.81
CA GLY A 136 11.81 -1.90 2.93
C GLY A 136 12.17 -0.83 1.90
N ILE A 137 11.71 0.42 2.08
CA ILE A 137 12.05 1.56 1.22
C ILE A 137 12.83 2.60 2.03
N ILE A 138 13.89 3.12 1.43
CA ILE A 138 14.71 4.19 2.01
C ILE A 138 14.93 5.27 0.97
N ALA A 139 14.79 6.54 1.36
CA ALA A 139 15.32 7.65 0.61
C ALA A 139 16.70 8.01 1.16
N LYS A 140 17.75 7.76 0.36
CA LYS A 140 19.14 8.05 0.73
C LYS A 140 19.64 9.30 0.01
N ALA A 141 20.18 10.26 0.77
CA ALA A 141 20.70 11.50 0.24
C ALA A 141 22.02 11.26 -0.51
N LYS A 142 22.04 11.49 -1.83
CA LYS A 142 23.27 11.37 -2.64
C LYS A 142 24.29 12.45 -2.30
N THR A 143 23.82 13.62 -1.84
CA THR A 143 24.63 14.76 -1.46
C THR A 143 24.04 15.46 -0.24
N LYS A 144 24.88 16.20 0.50
CA LYS A 144 24.39 17.26 1.40
C LYS A 144 23.55 18.25 0.57
N GLY A 145 22.46 18.75 1.14
CA GLY A 145 21.51 19.62 0.46
C GLY A 145 20.55 18.90 -0.50
N ALA A 146 20.51 17.56 -0.52
CA ALA A 146 19.42 16.83 -1.15
C ALA A 146 18.08 17.22 -0.52
N LYS A 147 17.01 17.28 -1.31
CA LYS A 147 15.70 17.80 -0.87
C LYS A 147 14.55 16.86 -1.21
N ILE A 148 13.57 16.77 -0.32
CA ILE A 148 12.24 16.22 -0.54
C ILE A 148 11.25 17.33 -0.21
N ASN A 149 10.31 17.63 -1.11
CA ASN A 149 9.12 18.37 -0.75
C ASN A 149 7.96 17.38 -0.64
N LEU A 150 7.26 17.43 0.48
CA LEU A 150 6.14 16.56 0.81
C LEU A 150 4.92 17.44 1.04
N ASP A 151 3.83 17.19 0.33
CA ASP A 151 2.53 17.84 0.53
C ASP A 151 1.43 16.79 0.64
N THR A 152 0.23 17.20 1.03
CA THR A 152 -0.96 16.35 1.13
C THR A 152 -2.08 16.85 0.22
N THR A 153 -2.86 15.92 -0.32
CA THR A 153 -4.10 16.23 -1.05
C THR A 153 -5.31 16.35 -0.13
N LEU A 154 -5.17 16.02 1.16
CA LEU A 154 -6.21 16.24 2.16
C LEU A 154 -6.40 17.75 2.43
N ASP A 155 -7.62 18.14 2.81
CA ASP A 155 -7.94 19.52 3.19
C ASP A 155 -7.17 19.96 4.44
N LYS A 156 -7.06 19.05 5.42
CA LYS A 156 -6.26 19.27 6.63
C LYS A 156 -4.77 19.27 6.30
N LYS A 157 -4.04 20.28 6.80
CA LYS A 157 -2.60 20.45 6.57
C LYS A 157 -1.72 20.25 7.81
N ASN A 158 -2.25 20.43 9.01
CA ASN A 158 -1.52 20.27 10.25
C ASN A 158 -1.61 18.82 10.77
N PHE A 159 -0.47 18.20 11.11
CA PHE A 159 -0.42 16.83 11.62
C PHE A 159 0.69 16.65 12.66
N LYS A 160 0.57 15.61 13.48
CA LYS A 160 1.71 15.03 14.19
C LYS A 160 2.44 14.07 13.25
N ILE A 161 3.68 14.39 12.91
CA ILE A 161 4.50 13.68 11.94
C ILE A 161 5.72 13.09 12.64
N GLY A 162 5.77 11.75 12.69
CA GLY A 162 6.94 10.99 13.07
C GLY A 162 7.87 10.77 11.89
N PHE A 163 9.18 10.99 12.08
CA PHE A 163 10.22 10.77 11.07
C PHE A 163 11.11 9.63 11.51
N LEU A 164 11.27 8.61 10.66
CA LEU A 164 12.30 7.59 10.83
C LEU A 164 13.53 7.95 10.01
N PHE A 165 14.69 8.07 10.63
CA PHE A 165 15.90 8.53 9.96
C PHE A 165 17.18 7.96 10.58
N LYS A 166 18.28 7.95 9.82
CA LYS A 166 19.63 7.66 10.32
C LYS A 166 20.69 8.37 9.49
N ALA A 167 21.88 8.54 10.06
CA ALA A 167 23.03 9.11 9.36
C ALA A 167 24.35 8.57 9.90
N LYS A 168 25.44 8.84 9.17
CA LYS A 168 26.79 8.35 9.47
C LYS A 168 27.52 9.18 10.54
N GLN A 169 27.02 10.36 10.88
CA GLN A 169 27.61 11.23 11.89
C GLN A 169 26.59 11.55 13.00
N ASN A 170 27.09 11.69 14.23
CA ASN A 170 26.30 12.11 15.40
C ASN A 170 26.06 13.62 15.38
N THR A 171 25.35 14.10 14.36
CA THR A 171 24.98 15.50 14.15
C THR A 171 23.58 15.57 13.53
N ASN A 172 23.11 16.76 13.18
CA ASN A 172 21.84 16.94 12.49
C ASN A 172 21.90 16.25 11.12
N ALA A 173 20.97 15.33 10.87
CA ALA A 173 20.88 14.55 9.63
C ALA A 173 20.00 15.26 8.59
N PHE A 174 18.91 15.89 9.06
CA PHE A 174 17.97 16.61 8.21
C PHE A 174 17.50 17.90 8.89
N SER A 175 17.23 18.92 8.08
CA SER A 175 16.42 20.09 8.46
C SER A 175 15.06 20.01 7.79
N ILE A 176 14.01 20.40 8.49
CA ILE A 176 12.62 20.42 7.99
C ILE A 176 12.14 21.86 8.06
N LYS A 177 11.55 22.37 6.98
CA LYS A 177 10.75 23.60 6.99
C LYS A 177 9.30 23.25 6.71
N ASP A 178 8.38 23.81 7.46
CA ASP A 178 6.95 23.62 7.27
C ASP A 178 6.32 24.77 6.46
N ALA A 179 5.00 24.73 6.26
CA ALA A 179 4.25 25.75 5.53
C ALA A 179 4.30 27.13 6.18
N LYS A 180 4.58 27.21 7.48
CA LYS A 180 4.72 28.45 8.25
C LYS A 180 6.16 28.97 8.26
N ASN A 181 7.06 28.36 7.48
CA ASN A 181 8.50 28.61 7.44
C ASN A 181 9.23 28.35 8.77
N GLN A 182 8.61 27.64 9.71
CA GLN A 182 9.26 27.21 10.94
C GLN A 182 10.26 26.10 10.61
N SER A 183 11.45 26.17 11.23
CA SER A 183 12.56 25.26 10.97
C SER A 183 12.77 24.30 12.13
N TYR A 184 12.95 23.02 11.80
CA TYR A 184 13.17 21.93 12.74
C TYR A 184 14.35 21.08 12.29
N GLU A 185 14.93 20.33 13.21
CA GLU A 185 16.07 19.47 12.91
C GLU A 185 15.85 18.04 13.42
N LEU A 186 16.30 17.07 12.61
CA LEU A 186 16.37 15.66 12.97
C LEU A 186 17.83 15.31 13.29
N ARG A 187 18.16 15.17 14.57
CA ARG A 187 19.52 14.85 15.04
C ARG A 187 19.70 13.35 15.24
N THR A 188 20.73 12.78 14.61
CA THR A 188 21.13 11.39 14.86
C THR A 188 22.02 11.37 16.09
N THR A 189 21.60 10.69 17.16
CA THR A 189 22.39 10.53 18.40
C THR A 189 23.21 9.24 18.40
N GLN A 190 22.81 8.25 17.59
CA GLN A 190 23.50 6.97 17.44
C GLN A 190 23.84 6.74 15.96
N ILE A 191 25.13 6.65 15.66
CA ILE A 191 25.64 6.50 14.29
C ILE A 191 25.03 5.25 13.61
N ASN A 192 24.52 5.43 12.40
CA ASN A 192 23.94 4.39 11.55
C ASN A 192 22.79 3.58 12.16
N LYS A 193 22.18 4.06 13.25
CA LYS A 193 20.98 3.47 13.84
C LYS A 193 19.75 4.31 13.56
N TRP A 194 18.66 3.62 13.24
CA TRP A 194 17.36 4.25 13.04
C TRP A 194 16.91 4.98 14.30
N SER A 195 16.61 6.26 14.13
CA SER A 195 16.11 7.18 15.14
C SER A 195 14.70 7.61 14.73
N TYR A 196 13.86 7.85 15.73
CA TYR A 196 12.49 8.33 15.54
C TYR A 196 12.31 9.67 16.25
N LYS A 197 11.66 10.64 15.58
CA LYS A 197 11.30 11.93 16.18
C LYS A 197 9.95 12.38 15.68
N GLU A 198 9.06 12.76 16.59
CA GLU A 198 7.76 13.36 16.27
C GLU A 198 7.83 14.88 16.33
N LEU A 199 7.11 15.54 15.42
CA LEU A 199 6.93 16.98 15.35
C LEU A 199 5.47 17.27 14.97
N GLU A 200 4.92 18.38 15.45
CA GLU A 200 3.64 18.91 14.96
C GLU A 200 3.94 19.96 13.89
N LEU A 201 3.47 19.73 12.65
CA LEU A 201 3.89 20.48 11.47
C LEU A 201 2.73 20.74 10.52
N ASP A 202 2.81 21.83 9.77
CA ASP A 202 1.90 22.17 8.68
C ASP A 202 2.51 21.80 7.32
N LEU A 203 1.84 20.95 6.55
CA LEU A 203 2.20 20.63 5.17
C LEU A 203 1.89 21.83 4.24
N PRO A 204 2.70 22.10 3.20
CA PRO A 204 3.83 21.28 2.73
C PRO A 204 5.10 21.39 3.58
N LEU A 205 5.90 20.33 3.57
CA LEU A 205 7.23 20.27 4.16
C LEU A 205 8.32 20.33 3.10
N GLN A 206 9.42 21.03 3.41
CA GLN A 206 10.71 20.87 2.74
C GLN A 206 11.71 20.19 3.68
N ILE A 207 12.09 18.96 3.36
CA ILE A 207 13.05 18.15 4.11
C ILE A 207 14.38 18.19 3.36
N SER A 208 15.43 18.71 3.99
CA SER A 208 16.77 18.84 3.40
C SER A 208 17.80 18.01 4.15
N ALA A 209 18.58 17.21 3.44
CA ALA A 209 19.67 16.44 4.02
C ALA A 209 20.83 17.36 4.42
N LEU A 210 21.27 17.27 5.68
CA LEU A 210 22.41 18.00 6.21
C LEU A 210 23.71 17.20 6.12
N GLN A 211 23.61 15.90 5.82
CA GLN A 211 24.73 14.99 5.60
C GLN A 211 24.54 14.23 4.27
N LYS A 212 25.65 13.92 3.60
CA LYS A 212 25.66 12.91 2.53
C LYS A 212 25.37 11.53 3.15
N ASP A 213 24.67 10.67 2.40
CA ASP A 213 24.24 9.33 2.83
C ASP A 213 23.30 9.32 4.05
N ALA A 214 22.71 10.46 4.42
CA ALA A 214 21.61 10.47 5.37
C ALA A 214 20.41 9.72 4.77
N GLU A 215 19.71 8.94 5.58
CA GLU A 215 18.63 8.06 5.15
C GLU A 215 17.34 8.39 5.90
N LEU A 216 16.24 8.51 5.15
CA LEU A 216 14.87 8.52 5.67
C LEU A 216 14.23 7.17 5.39
N GLY A 217 13.54 6.62 6.40
CA GLY A 217 12.85 5.33 6.33
C GLY A 217 11.34 5.45 6.18
N GLY A 218 10.77 6.61 6.45
CA GLY A 218 9.33 6.87 6.30
C GLY A 218 8.82 7.95 7.23
N TYR A 219 7.52 8.17 7.13
CA TYR A 219 6.76 9.12 7.92
C TYR A 219 5.59 8.42 8.61
N PHE A 220 5.24 8.88 9.80
CA PHE A 220 4.03 8.49 10.53
C PHE A 220 3.18 9.73 10.72
N ILE A 221 2.24 9.97 9.80
CA ILE A 221 1.46 11.22 9.71
C ILE A 221 0.07 10.97 10.31
N THR A 222 -0.12 11.49 11.52
CA THR A 222 -1.27 11.19 12.38
C THR A 222 -1.95 12.46 12.90
N ASN A 223 -3.18 12.30 13.38
CA ASN A 223 -3.86 13.29 14.19
C ASN A 223 -3.63 13.02 15.68
N LYS A 224 -3.58 14.09 16.48
CA LYS A 224 -3.54 14.00 17.94
C LYS A 224 -4.79 13.33 18.50
N ASP A 225 -5.94 13.78 18.01
CA ASP A 225 -7.27 13.28 18.39
C ASP A 225 -7.98 12.73 17.15
N ASN A 226 -8.78 11.69 17.36
CA ASN A 226 -9.55 11.01 16.32
C ASN A 226 -8.71 10.61 15.08
N ASN A 227 -7.70 9.77 15.28
CA ASN A 227 -6.78 9.37 14.21
C ASN A 227 -7.40 8.25 13.35
N VAL A 228 -7.87 8.60 12.15
CA VAL A 228 -8.48 7.67 11.19
C VAL A 228 -7.62 7.59 9.93
N PHE A 229 -7.01 6.43 9.68
CA PHE A 229 -6.09 6.26 8.56
C PHE A 229 -6.25 4.92 7.86
N LEU A 230 -5.91 4.92 6.57
CA LEU A 230 -5.54 3.72 5.84
C LEU A 230 -4.19 3.95 5.19
N ASP A 231 -3.19 3.21 5.65
CA ASP A 231 -1.86 3.22 5.06
C ASP A 231 -1.57 1.95 4.24
N THR A 232 -0.58 2.07 3.36
CA THR A 232 -0.15 0.97 2.49
C THR A 232 1.35 0.75 2.65
N ILE A 233 1.71 -0.48 2.98
CA ILE A 233 3.07 -1.01 2.98
C ILE A 233 3.15 -2.02 1.86
N ALA A 234 3.07 -1.51 0.64
CA ALA A 234 3.06 -2.30 -0.57
C ALA A 234 4.20 -1.91 -1.51
N ILE A 235 4.79 -2.90 -2.18
CA ILE A 235 5.86 -2.69 -3.15
C ILE A 235 5.55 -3.46 -4.43
N ASN A 236 5.70 -2.80 -5.57
CA ASN A 236 5.62 -3.44 -6.88
C ASN A 236 6.58 -4.64 -7.00
N GLY A 237 6.00 -5.81 -7.29
CA GLY A 237 6.73 -7.06 -7.44
C GLY A 237 7.06 -7.77 -6.12
N ALA A 238 6.58 -7.29 -4.97
CA ALA A 238 6.83 -7.93 -3.69
C ALA A 238 6.22 -9.33 -3.60
N LYS A 239 6.97 -10.25 -2.99
CA LYS A 239 6.45 -11.53 -2.52
C LYS A 239 6.02 -11.41 -1.06
N SER A 240 5.24 -12.39 -0.60
CA SER A 240 4.77 -12.47 0.79
C SER A 240 5.87 -12.53 1.85
N ASP A 241 7.10 -12.91 1.47
CA ASP A 241 8.26 -13.07 2.34
C ASP A 241 9.22 -11.86 2.34
N LEU A 242 8.88 -10.76 1.65
CA LEU A 242 9.75 -9.57 1.56
C LEU A 242 10.12 -9.01 2.93
N TRP A 243 9.24 -9.14 3.92
CA TRP A 243 9.47 -8.68 5.29
C TRP A 243 10.68 -9.33 5.97
N LEU A 244 11.13 -10.50 5.50
CA LEU A 244 12.36 -11.15 5.98
C LEU A 244 13.63 -10.36 5.64
N SER A 245 13.56 -9.49 4.63
CA SER A 245 14.68 -8.60 4.25
C SER A 245 14.80 -7.35 5.15
N TRP A 246 13.82 -7.11 6.02
CA TRP A 246 13.80 -5.95 6.90
C TRP A 246 14.50 -6.25 8.23
N ASN A 247 15.00 -5.20 8.88
CA ASN A 247 15.55 -5.33 10.22
C ASN A 247 14.40 -5.52 11.22
N GLN A 248 14.28 -6.74 11.74
CA GLN A 248 13.18 -7.12 12.61
C GLN A 248 13.13 -6.30 13.90
N GLU A 249 14.26 -5.88 14.45
CA GLU A 249 14.29 -5.06 15.67
C GLU A 249 13.80 -3.63 15.43
N VAL A 250 14.02 -3.10 14.24
CA VAL A 250 13.52 -1.78 13.85
C VAL A 250 12.03 -1.88 13.53
N VAL A 251 11.64 -2.87 12.74
CA VAL A 251 10.23 -3.15 12.38
C VAL A 251 9.36 -3.28 13.63
N LYS A 252 9.79 -4.06 14.63
CA LYS A 252 9.05 -4.23 15.88
C LYS A 252 8.76 -2.90 16.58
N LYS A 253 9.74 -2.01 16.67
CA LYS A 253 9.55 -0.66 17.25
C LYS A 253 8.61 0.19 16.42
N GLU A 254 8.68 0.08 15.09
CA GLU A 254 7.78 0.80 14.20
C GLU A 254 6.33 0.29 14.26
N LEU A 255 6.13 -1.00 14.52
CA LEU A 255 4.80 -1.60 14.72
C LEU A 255 4.10 -1.10 15.99
N GLU A 256 4.84 -0.57 16.97
CA GLU A 256 4.28 0.05 18.18
C GLU A 256 3.75 1.47 17.95
N LEU A 257 4.18 2.13 16.86
CA LEU A 257 3.87 3.54 16.62
C LEU A 257 2.43 3.77 16.16
N LEU A 258 1.80 2.78 15.54
CA LEU A 258 0.44 2.88 15.00
C LEU A 258 -0.37 1.65 15.37
N HIS A 259 -1.48 1.89 16.08
CA HIS A 259 -2.48 0.87 16.35
C HIS A 259 -3.37 0.67 15.12
N ASN A 260 -3.49 -0.58 14.66
CA ASN A 260 -4.36 -0.98 13.57
C ASN A 260 -5.51 -1.85 14.10
N ASP A 261 -6.70 -1.66 13.56
CA ASP A 261 -7.91 -2.43 13.87
C ASP A 261 -8.22 -3.45 12.75
N LEU A 262 -7.77 -3.17 11.52
CA LEU A 262 -7.79 -4.10 10.39
C LEU A 262 -6.43 -4.10 9.69
N ILE A 263 -5.83 -5.28 9.54
CA ILE A 263 -4.60 -5.45 8.76
C ILE A 263 -4.89 -6.38 7.59
N ILE A 264 -4.58 -5.91 6.39
CA ILE A 264 -4.80 -6.63 5.13
C ILE A 264 -3.46 -7.11 4.60
N LEU A 265 -3.35 -8.39 4.27
CA LEU A 265 -2.18 -9.01 3.64
C LEU A 265 -2.57 -9.46 2.22
N ALA A 266 -2.18 -8.68 1.22
CA ALA A 266 -2.52 -8.87 -0.19
C ALA A 266 -1.29 -9.32 -0.99
N TYR A 267 -1.01 -10.62 -0.97
CA TYR A 267 0.15 -11.23 -1.63
C TYR A 267 -0.26 -12.50 -2.38
N GLY A 268 0.64 -12.97 -3.25
CA GLY A 268 0.48 -14.24 -3.97
C GLY A 268 0.75 -14.13 -5.48
N SER A 269 0.60 -12.94 -6.08
CA SER A 269 0.83 -12.76 -7.52
C SER A 269 2.29 -13.05 -7.89
N ASN A 270 3.23 -12.46 -7.15
CA ASN A 270 4.66 -12.65 -7.41
C ASN A 270 5.19 -13.98 -6.85
N ASP A 271 4.57 -14.49 -5.78
CA ASP A 271 4.85 -15.83 -5.27
C ASP A 271 4.51 -16.90 -6.33
N ALA A 272 3.43 -16.72 -7.09
CA ALA A 272 3.00 -17.65 -8.15
C ALA A 272 3.89 -17.61 -9.40
N LEU A 273 4.54 -16.48 -9.64
CA LEU A 273 5.45 -16.29 -10.77
C LEU A 273 6.89 -16.68 -10.43
N PHE A 274 7.18 -17.00 -9.16
CA PHE A 274 8.51 -17.35 -8.70
C PHE A 274 8.82 -18.82 -8.99
N LYS A 275 9.95 -19.09 -9.65
CA LYS A 275 10.44 -20.45 -9.85
C LYS A 275 10.91 -21.04 -8.51
N GLY A 276 10.44 -22.23 -8.17
CA GLY A 276 10.77 -22.90 -6.91
C GLY A 276 9.87 -22.45 -5.76
N PHE A 277 8.59 -22.19 -6.03
CA PHE A 277 7.60 -21.99 -4.98
C PHE A 277 7.52 -23.22 -4.06
N GLU A 278 7.65 -23.00 -2.75
CA GLU A 278 7.55 -24.03 -1.73
C GLU A 278 6.34 -23.74 -0.83
N LYS A 279 5.25 -24.49 -1.03
CA LYS A 279 3.98 -24.25 -0.33
C LYS A 279 4.14 -24.14 1.20
N GLN A 280 4.88 -25.05 1.82
CA GLN A 280 5.02 -25.06 3.27
C GLN A 280 5.84 -23.88 3.78
N LYS A 281 6.89 -23.48 3.06
CA LYS A 281 7.68 -22.29 3.38
C LYS A 281 6.86 -21.01 3.27
N PHE A 282 6.06 -20.88 2.21
CA PHE A 282 5.10 -19.79 2.03
C PHE A 282 4.15 -19.69 3.22
N LYS A 283 3.50 -20.80 3.60
CA LYS A 283 2.60 -20.86 4.76
C LYS A 283 3.32 -20.45 6.04
N ASN A 284 4.49 -21.03 6.32
CA ASN A 284 5.25 -20.75 7.54
C ASN A 284 5.64 -19.27 7.65
N ASN A 285 6.11 -18.68 6.55
CA ASN A 285 6.48 -17.26 6.50
C ASN A 285 5.27 -16.36 6.73
N LEU A 286 4.13 -16.66 6.09
CA LEU A 286 2.91 -15.87 6.25
C LEU A 286 2.35 -15.97 7.68
N LYS A 287 2.28 -17.18 8.24
CA LYS A 287 1.85 -17.40 9.64
C LYS A 287 2.76 -16.70 10.64
N LYS A 288 4.08 -16.75 10.43
CA LYS A 288 5.04 -16.02 11.27
C LYS A 288 4.80 -14.51 11.20
N TRP A 289 4.52 -13.98 10.01
CA TRP A 289 4.21 -12.56 9.86
C TRP A 289 2.90 -12.17 10.54
N ILE A 290 1.83 -12.97 10.37
CA ILE A 290 0.56 -12.77 11.07
C ILE A 290 0.75 -12.78 12.59
N SER A 291 1.53 -13.72 13.12
CA SER A 291 1.84 -13.81 14.54
C SER A 291 2.53 -12.54 15.05
N ILE A 292 3.57 -12.05 14.35
CA ILE A 292 4.24 -10.79 14.69
C ILE A 292 3.25 -9.63 14.69
N LEU A 293 2.44 -9.49 13.64
CA LEU A 293 1.47 -8.40 13.53
C LEU A 293 0.44 -8.41 14.68
N LYS A 294 -0.06 -9.59 15.05
CA LYS A 294 -0.99 -9.76 16.18
C LYS A 294 -0.35 -9.44 17.53
N THR A 295 0.96 -9.68 17.71
CA THR A 295 1.67 -9.30 18.95
C THR A 295 1.59 -7.79 19.19
N TYR A 296 1.73 -6.98 18.13
CA TYR A 296 1.72 -5.53 18.21
C TYR A 296 0.33 -4.90 18.02
N ASN A 297 -0.62 -5.65 17.46
CA ASN A 297 -2.00 -5.21 17.22
C ASN A 297 -2.97 -6.29 17.72
N LYS A 298 -3.05 -6.45 19.06
CA LYS A 298 -3.75 -7.59 19.70
C LYS A 298 -5.22 -7.74 19.32
N ASN A 299 -5.89 -6.64 19.01
CA ASN A 299 -7.32 -6.61 18.65
C ASN A 299 -7.56 -6.47 17.15
N ALA A 300 -6.51 -6.48 16.32
CA ALA A 300 -6.66 -6.33 14.88
C ALA A 300 -7.31 -7.58 14.27
N VAL A 301 -8.33 -7.36 13.46
CA VAL A 301 -8.78 -8.36 12.50
C VAL A 301 -7.73 -8.43 11.39
N ILE A 302 -7.32 -9.64 11.02
CA ILE A 302 -6.47 -9.86 9.86
C ILE A 302 -7.34 -10.31 8.69
N MET A 303 -7.09 -9.77 7.51
CA MET A 303 -7.68 -10.20 6.25
C MET A 303 -6.58 -10.57 5.27
N LEU A 304 -6.69 -11.75 4.66
CA LEU A 304 -5.88 -12.10 3.50
C LEU A 304 -6.64 -11.69 2.24
N ILE A 305 -5.94 -11.13 1.26
CA ILE A 305 -6.48 -10.96 -0.09
C ILE A 305 -5.66 -11.84 -1.02
N SER A 306 -6.31 -12.80 -1.66
CA SER A 306 -5.65 -13.63 -2.66
C SER A 306 -5.36 -12.82 -3.93
N PRO A 307 -4.39 -13.22 -4.77
CA PRO A 307 -4.18 -12.57 -6.05
C PRO A 307 -5.39 -12.77 -6.98
N PRO A 308 -5.57 -11.90 -8.01
CA PRO A 308 -6.49 -12.22 -9.11
C PRO A 308 -5.94 -13.42 -9.90
N THR A 309 -6.61 -13.85 -10.97
CA THR A 309 -6.08 -14.90 -11.85
C THR A 309 -4.67 -14.54 -12.35
N VAL A 310 -3.65 -15.25 -11.87
CA VAL A 310 -2.24 -14.99 -12.21
C VAL A 310 -1.86 -15.77 -13.47
N VAL A 311 -1.43 -15.04 -14.48
CA VAL A 311 -0.94 -15.60 -15.74
C VAL A 311 0.49 -15.16 -15.99
N GLN A 312 1.26 -16.02 -16.66
CA GLN A 312 2.59 -15.74 -17.16
C GLN A 312 2.61 -15.75 -18.69
N LYS A 313 3.42 -14.89 -19.27
CA LYS A 313 3.62 -14.84 -20.72
C LYS A 313 4.43 -16.06 -21.17
N GLN A 314 3.91 -16.81 -22.14
CA GLN A 314 4.57 -17.93 -22.81
C GLN A 314 4.47 -17.71 -24.33
N GLY A 315 5.57 -17.25 -24.94
CA GLY A 315 5.57 -16.80 -26.34
C GLY A 315 4.65 -15.59 -26.54
N LYS A 316 3.64 -15.72 -27.42
CA LYS A 316 2.63 -14.69 -27.68
C LYS A 316 1.41 -14.77 -26.75
N ASN A 317 1.26 -15.88 -26.01
CA ASN A 317 0.08 -16.16 -25.22
C ASN A 317 0.34 -15.98 -23.72
N TYR A 318 -0.73 -15.82 -22.96
CA TYR A 318 -0.69 -15.87 -21.50
C TYR A 318 -1.30 -17.19 -21.03
N LYS A 319 -0.60 -17.89 -20.14
CA LYS A 319 -1.08 -19.11 -19.51
C LYS A 319 -1.09 -18.95 -18.01
N LEU A 320 -1.98 -19.67 -17.33
CA LEU A 320 -2.03 -19.70 -15.88
C LEU A 320 -0.66 -20.01 -15.29
N ALA A 321 -0.25 -19.27 -14.25
CA ALA A 321 0.96 -19.56 -13.53
C ALA A 321 0.85 -20.94 -12.85
N PRO A 322 1.86 -21.83 -12.96
CA PRO A 322 1.76 -23.21 -12.48
C PRO A 322 1.34 -23.35 -11.02
N ASP A 323 1.85 -22.47 -10.15
CA ASP A 323 1.61 -22.52 -8.71
C ASP A 323 0.39 -21.70 -8.25
N PHE A 324 -0.37 -21.11 -9.18
CA PHE A 324 -1.48 -20.23 -8.86
C PHE A 324 -2.52 -20.89 -7.92
N PHE A 325 -3.01 -22.08 -8.28
CA PHE A 325 -3.98 -22.80 -7.43
C PHE A 325 -3.35 -23.34 -6.15
N THR A 326 -2.06 -23.65 -6.16
CA THR A 326 -1.32 -24.07 -4.96
C THR A 326 -1.25 -22.93 -3.93
N ILE A 327 -0.98 -21.70 -4.39
CA ILE A 327 -0.97 -20.49 -3.54
C ILE A 327 -2.36 -20.15 -3.04
N ARG A 328 -3.37 -20.17 -3.93
CA ARG A 328 -4.77 -19.97 -3.55
C ARG A 328 -5.17 -20.93 -2.43
N LYS A 329 -4.89 -22.23 -2.59
CA LYS A 329 -5.15 -23.24 -1.55
C LYS A 329 -4.37 -22.95 -0.26
N ALA A 330 -3.09 -22.58 -0.35
CA ALA A 330 -2.28 -22.24 0.81
C ALA A 330 -2.83 -21.03 1.59
N LEU A 331 -3.34 -20.02 0.90
CA LEU A 331 -3.98 -18.85 1.53
C LEU A 331 -5.24 -19.24 2.30
N TYR A 332 -6.11 -20.11 1.75
CA TYR A 332 -7.26 -20.63 2.49
C TYR A 332 -6.86 -21.44 3.72
N GLU A 333 -5.83 -22.28 3.60
CA GLU A 333 -5.29 -23.05 4.74
C GLU A 333 -4.77 -22.11 5.83
N VAL A 334 -3.98 -21.08 5.48
CA VAL A 334 -3.49 -20.09 6.45
C VAL A 334 -4.65 -19.29 7.05
N ALA A 335 -5.63 -18.88 6.24
CA ALA A 335 -6.78 -18.12 6.74
C ALA A 335 -7.55 -18.89 7.80
N LYS A 336 -7.77 -20.20 7.57
CA LYS A 336 -8.42 -21.09 8.53
C LYS A 336 -7.56 -21.33 9.78
N GLU A 337 -6.28 -21.64 9.60
CA GLU A 337 -5.33 -21.90 10.70
C GLU A 337 -5.14 -20.68 11.61
N GLU A 338 -5.07 -19.48 11.02
CA GLU A 338 -4.79 -18.22 11.71
C GLU A 338 -6.06 -17.40 12.05
N LYS A 339 -7.25 -17.95 11.77
CA LYS A 339 -8.56 -17.33 12.06
C LYS A 339 -8.68 -15.92 11.46
N THR A 340 -8.42 -15.79 10.17
CA THR A 340 -8.48 -14.53 9.43
C THR A 340 -9.70 -14.46 8.53
N LEU A 341 -9.99 -13.28 8.00
CA LEU A 341 -10.79 -13.16 6.78
C LEU A 341 -9.94 -13.60 5.58
N ILE A 342 -10.58 -14.06 4.50
CA ILE A 342 -9.96 -14.19 3.19
C ILE A 342 -10.92 -13.67 2.11
N PHE A 343 -10.47 -12.68 1.34
CA PHE A 343 -11.15 -12.21 0.14
C PHE A 343 -10.44 -12.78 -1.08
N ASP A 344 -11.18 -13.54 -1.89
CA ASP A 344 -10.65 -14.26 -3.04
C ASP A 344 -10.91 -13.49 -4.35
N MET A 345 -9.94 -12.68 -4.76
CA MET A 345 -10.03 -11.91 -6.01
C MET A 345 -10.22 -12.80 -7.24
N HIS A 346 -9.70 -14.03 -7.22
CA HIS A 346 -9.89 -14.95 -8.33
C HIS A 346 -11.31 -15.52 -8.37
N GLN A 347 -11.86 -15.91 -7.22
CA GLN A 347 -13.23 -16.39 -7.13
C GLN A 347 -14.20 -15.35 -7.70
N PHE A 348 -14.12 -14.09 -7.25
CA PHE A 348 -14.97 -13.04 -7.79
C PHE A 348 -14.75 -12.80 -9.29
N MET A 349 -13.49 -12.81 -9.75
CA MET A 349 -13.20 -12.69 -11.17
C MET A 349 -13.84 -13.82 -11.99
N GLN A 350 -13.85 -15.06 -11.49
CA GLN A 350 -14.50 -16.19 -12.17
C GLN A 350 -16.03 -16.05 -12.15
N ASP A 351 -16.61 -15.74 -10.99
CA ASP A 351 -18.06 -15.60 -10.83
C ASP A 351 -18.64 -14.48 -11.71
N SER A 352 -17.85 -13.43 -11.95
CA SER A 352 -18.20 -12.31 -12.86
C SER A 352 -17.84 -12.55 -14.34
N GLY A 353 -17.43 -13.77 -14.70
CA GLY A 353 -17.25 -14.23 -16.10
C GLY A 353 -15.81 -14.46 -16.55
N GLY A 354 -14.85 -14.42 -15.63
CA GLY A 354 -13.47 -14.80 -15.86
C GLY A 354 -12.58 -13.71 -16.47
N LYS A 355 -11.26 -13.98 -16.49
CA LYS A 355 -10.24 -13.02 -16.91
C LYS A 355 -10.43 -12.51 -18.34
N ASN A 356 -10.83 -13.37 -19.29
CA ASN A 356 -11.02 -12.98 -20.69
C ASN A 356 -12.14 -11.94 -20.84
N LYS A 357 -13.28 -12.17 -20.18
CA LYS A 357 -14.38 -11.20 -20.13
C LYS A 357 -13.95 -9.89 -19.47
N TRP A 358 -13.15 -9.96 -18.40
CA TRP A 358 -12.59 -8.76 -17.76
C TRP A 358 -11.65 -7.98 -18.69
N ILE A 359 -10.89 -8.65 -19.58
CA ILE A 359 -10.06 -7.97 -20.58
C ILE A 359 -10.95 -7.28 -21.62
N GLU A 360 -11.97 -7.98 -22.14
CA GLU A 360 -12.94 -7.42 -23.09
C GLU A 360 -13.66 -6.18 -22.52
N GLN A 361 -14.01 -6.23 -21.24
CA GLN A 361 -14.65 -5.12 -20.51
C GLN A 361 -13.67 -4.05 -20.01
N LYS A 362 -12.37 -4.14 -20.35
CA LYS A 362 -11.32 -3.21 -19.93
C LYS A 362 -11.16 -3.09 -18.40
N LEU A 363 -11.44 -4.16 -17.67
CA LEU A 363 -11.22 -4.31 -16.23
C LEU A 363 -9.87 -4.96 -15.90
N SER A 364 -9.32 -5.76 -16.82
CA SER A 364 -8.02 -6.43 -16.64
C SER A 364 -7.10 -6.18 -17.83
N LEU A 365 -5.79 -6.15 -17.56
CA LEU A 365 -4.77 -6.27 -18.61
C LEU A 365 -4.54 -7.75 -18.96
N ASN A 366 -3.81 -8.01 -20.04
CA ASN A 366 -3.46 -9.37 -20.45
C ASN A 366 -2.57 -10.08 -19.41
N ASP A 367 -1.72 -9.32 -18.70
CA ASP A 367 -0.87 -9.84 -17.64
C ASP A 367 -1.63 -9.95 -16.30
N VAL A 368 -0.91 -10.07 -15.18
CA VAL A 368 -1.54 -10.19 -13.85
C VAL A 368 -2.29 -8.93 -13.42
N HIS A 369 -1.98 -7.74 -13.97
CA HIS A 369 -2.49 -6.48 -13.47
C HIS A 369 -3.94 -6.18 -13.92
N LEU A 370 -4.63 -5.41 -13.09
CA LEU A 370 -5.96 -4.87 -13.40
C LEU A 370 -5.85 -3.45 -13.94
N THR A 371 -6.89 -2.97 -14.61
CA THR A 371 -7.04 -1.53 -14.89
C THR A 371 -7.52 -0.83 -13.62
N ILE A 372 -7.53 0.52 -13.61
CA ILE A 372 -8.07 1.30 -12.48
C ILE A 372 -9.50 0.85 -12.15
N LYS A 373 -10.35 0.68 -13.17
CA LYS A 373 -11.73 0.22 -13.01
C LYS A 373 -11.82 -1.20 -12.45
N GLY A 374 -10.91 -2.10 -12.85
CA GLY A 374 -10.83 -3.43 -12.26
C GLY A 374 -10.46 -3.41 -10.77
N TYR A 375 -9.54 -2.54 -10.37
CA TYR A 375 -9.21 -2.33 -8.94
C TYR A 375 -10.39 -1.73 -8.16
N GLU A 376 -11.10 -0.77 -8.75
CA GLU A 376 -12.29 -0.18 -8.14
C GLU A 376 -13.40 -1.21 -7.96
N LEU A 377 -13.66 -2.04 -8.97
CA LEU A 377 -14.62 -3.14 -8.91
C LEU A 377 -14.25 -4.16 -7.82
N MET A 378 -12.98 -4.59 -7.76
CA MET A 378 -12.50 -5.51 -6.73
C MET A 378 -12.69 -4.94 -5.30
N ALA A 379 -12.36 -3.66 -5.10
CA ALA A 379 -12.50 -3.03 -3.81
C ALA A 379 -13.98 -2.84 -3.41
N LYS A 380 -14.84 -2.44 -4.34
CA LYS A 380 -16.30 -2.34 -4.10
C LYS A 380 -16.91 -3.69 -3.77
N LYS A 381 -16.51 -4.77 -4.46
CA LYS A 381 -16.98 -6.12 -4.12
C LYS A 381 -16.52 -6.55 -2.74
N LEU A 382 -15.25 -6.30 -2.37
CA LEU A 382 -14.79 -6.58 -1.01
C LEU A 382 -15.66 -5.87 0.03
N LEU A 383 -15.97 -4.59 -0.19
CA LEU A 383 -16.81 -3.81 0.70
C LEU A 383 -18.24 -4.35 0.79
N GLU A 384 -18.84 -4.74 -0.34
CA GLU A 384 -20.16 -5.38 -0.38
C GLU A 384 -20.17 -6.70 0.39
N ASP A 385 -19.18 -7.57 0.16
CA ASP A 385 -19.08 -8.84 0.88
C ASP A 385 -18.78 -8.65 2.37
N LEU A 386 -18.05 -7.59 2.72
CA LEU A 386 -17.79 -7.23 4.12
C LEU A 386 -19.09 -6.82 4.83
N LYS A 387 -20.01 -6.12 4.14
CA LYS A 387 -21.34 -5.77 4.67
C LYS A 387 -22.21 -6.99 5.00
N ASN A 388 -21.95 -8.12 4.36
CA ASN A 388 -22.68 -9.36 4.65
C ASN A 388 -22.25 -10.01 5.97
N ILE A 389 -21.13 -9.57 6.58
CA ILE A 389 -20.61 -10.14 7.82
C ILE A 389 -20.45 -9.13 8.97
N ILE A 390 -20.41 -7.83 8.68
CA ILE A 390 -20.40 -6.74 9.66
C ILE A 390 -21.14 -5.51 9.12
N ASP A 391 -21.84 -4.78 9.99
CA ASP A 391 -22.55 -3.54 9.65
C ASP A 391 -21.65 -2.29 9.78
N TYR A 392 -21.64 -1.39 8.77
CA TYR A 392 -20.87 -0.14 8.82
C TYR A 392 -21.42 0.98 7.93
#